data_AF-A0A8U0PA44-F1
#
_entry.id   AF-A0A8U0PA44-F1
#
_cell.length_a   1.000
_cell.length_b   1.000
_cell.length_c   1.000
_cell.angle_alpha   90.00
_cell.angle_beta   90.00
_cell.angle_gamma   90.00
#
_symmetry.space_group_name_H-M   'P 1'
#
loop_
_entity.id
_entity.type
_entity.pdbx_description
1 polymer ?
#
loop_
_entity_poly.entity_id
_entity_poly.type
_entity_poly.pdbx_seq_one_letter_code
_entity_poly.pdbx_strand_id
1 'polypeptide(L)'
;MLEQPHIQLAKQQNSGRMHRVVLYECCPGYMKLEGMKGCPAVAPIDHVYGTLGQVKASTTQEYSELSKVREEIEGKGSFTIFTPSNEAWDLLDPEVRSALVSNVNVELYNALHYHMVNRRMLTKDLKNDMSITSMYNKMGLYINHYSNGIVTVNCARIIHGNQVATNGVVHVIDRVITAVGNTIKDILEVNEDLSSFSAVALASGVMDKMGQPGHFTLFAPTNEAMENLGASFLERIMGDKAVIEALMNYHLLNSVQCSEAIMAGSVYETVEGSTIEIGCDGDSLTVNGIKMVLKKDIVTSNGVIHLIDKVLIPDSAKEVMELVGESQSTFSDMVSELGLSAAMKPETEYTLLAPLNPAFSGEYTLLAPLNPAFSGEYTLLAPLNPAFSGEYTLLDPLNPAFSGEYTLLAPLNPAFSDEVMAIDQNMLKVILQNHILKFKHTLSELYNGQLLETVSGKLLRVFIYRTVLTSFMSLWSFTVLTSLE
;
A
#
# COMPACT_ATOMS: atom_id res chain seq x y z
N MET A 1 11.39 37.83 1.59
CA MET A 1 11.18 37.66 3.04
C MET A 1 11.69 36.28 3.39
N LEU A 2 12.69 36.20 4.29
CA LEU A 2 13.33 34.94 4.71
C LEU A 2 12.49 34.26 5.81
N GLU A 3 11.21 34.07 5.51
CA GLU A 3 10.28 33.33 6.36
C GLU A 3 9.94 32.01 5.65
N GLN A 4 9.99 30.90 6.38
CA GLN A 4 9.64 29.57 5.89
C GLN A 4 8.25 29.18 6.40
N PRO A 5 7.39 28.62 5.53
CA PRO A 5 6.13 28.07 5.94
C PRO A 5 6.36 26.76 6.72
N HIS A 6 5.81 26.69 7.92
CA HIS A 6 5.74 25.50 8.74
C HIS A 6 4.28 25.06 8.84
N ILE A 7 3.98 23.83 8.42
CA ILE A 7 2.61 23.31 8.44
C ILE A 7 2.37 22.62 9.78
N GLN A 8 1.40 23.11 10.54
CA GLN A 8 0.88 22.45 11.73
C GLN A 8 -0.51 21.87 11.43
N LEU A 9 -0.76 20.65 11.92
CA LEU A 9 -2.08 20.05 11.89
C LEU A 9 -2.92 20.66 13.02
N ALA A 10 -4.04 21.30 12.67
CA ALA A 10 -4.99 21.81 13.65
C ALA A 10 -6.30 21.00 13.57
N LYS A 11 -6.68 20.36 14.69
CA LYS A 11 -8.03 19.77 14.83
C LYS A 11 -9.01 20.88 15.18
N GLN A 12 -10.01 21.10 14.32
CA GLN A 12 -11.13 21.98 14.63
C GLN A 12 -12.05 21.24 15.61
N GLN A 13 -12.34 21.84 16.77
CA GLN A 13 -13.06 21.19 17.89
C GLN A 13 -14.47 20.65 17.58
N ASN A 14 -15.04 20.86 16.38
CA ASN A 14 -16.43 20.49 16.07
C ASN A 14 -16.70 19.82 14.71
N SER A 15 -15.68 19.46 13.89
CA SER A 15 -15.94 18.96 12.52
C SER A 15 -15.25 17.64 12.13
N GLY A 16 -14.35 17.08 12.93
CA GLY A 16 -13.60 15.85 12.58
C GLY A 16 -12.66 15.97 11.36
N ARG A 17 -12.73 17.08 10.60
CA ARG A 17 -11.92 17.36 9.42
C ARG A 17 -10.60 18.01 9.85
N MET A 18 -9.46 17.38 9.55
CA MET A 18 -8.15 18.00 9.76
C MET A 18 -7.96 19.15 8.76
N HIS A 19 -7.62 20.33 9.25
CA HIS A 19 -7.17 21.45 8.43
C HIS A 19 -5.69 21.73 8.68
N ARG A 20 -4.96 22.07 7.62
CA ARG A 20 -3.55 22.47 7.68
C ARG A 20 -3.47 23.97 7.97
N VAL A 21 -2.81 24.35 9.05
CA VAL A 21 -2.48 25.75 9.35
C VAL A 21 -1.03 25.98 8.96
N VAL A 22 -0.78 27.01 8.15
CA VAL A 22 0.58 27.41 7.76
C VAL A 22 1.04 28.53 8.69
N LEU A 23 1.99 28.22 9.56
CA LEU A 23 2.69 29.18 10.40
C LEU A 23 3.91 29.70 9.64
N TYR A 24 4.20 30.99 9.69
CA TYR A 24 5.41 31.57 9.09
C TYR A 24 6.42 31.90 10.18
N GLU A 25 7.58 31.24 10.14
CA GLU A 25 8.70 31.48 11.05
C GLU A 25 9.95 31.88 10.27
N CYS A 26 10.96 32.45 10.94
CA CYS A 26 12.23 32.74 10.29
C CYS A 26 12.90 31.46 9.79
N CYS A 27 13.54 31.55 8.61
CA CYS A 27 14.39 30.47 8.14
C CYS A 27 15.50 30.14 9.17
N PRO A 28 15.97 28.88 9.22
CA PRO A 28 17.22 28.46 9.86
C PRO A 28 18.35 29.49 9.71
N GLY A 29 18.87 30.01 10.82
CA GLY A 29 19.96 31.00 10.83
C GLY A 29 19.55 32.46 10.59
N TYR A 30 18.26 32.80 10.61
CA TYR A 30 17.76 34.17 10.47
C TYR A 30 16.89 34.60 11.64
N MET A 31 16.85 35.91 11.91
CA MET A 31 16.08 36.49 13.01
C MET A 31 15.35 37.77 12.61
N LYS A 32 14.28 38.09 13.34
CA LYS A 32 13.52 39.34 13.19
C LYS A 32 14.30 40.51 13.79
N LEU A 33 14.16 41.69 13.19
CA LEU A 33 14.60 42.96 13.77
C LEU A 33 13.39 43.82 14.08
N GLU A 34 13.43 44.53 15.21
CA GLU A 34 12.34 45.41 15.64
C GLU A 34 12.05 46.47 14.57
N GLY A 35 10.76 46.65 14.25
CA GLY A 35 10.31 47.58 13.22
C GLY A 35 10.54 47.13 11.76
N MET A 36 11.14 45.96 11.51
CA MET A 36 11.37 45.44 10.15
C MET A 36 10.44 44.26 9.82
N LYS A 37 9.99 44.19 8.55
CA LYS A 37 9.20 43.06 8.06
C LYS A 37 10.10 41.85 7.73
N GLY A 38 9.64 40.66 8.10
CA GLY A 38 10.36 39.40 7.87
C GLY A 38 11.57 39.22 8.79
N CYS A 39 12.55 38.43 8.34
CA CYS A 39 13.76 38.08 9.09
C CYS A 39 15.02 38.58 8.38
N PRO A 40 15.35 39.89 8.48
CA PRO A 40 16.43 40.50 7.70
C PRO A 40 17.83 40.24 8.27
N ALA A 41 17.95 39.80 9.52
CA ALA A 41 19.23 39.58 10.19
C ALA A 41 19.63 38.10 10.18
N VAL A 42 20.93 37.84 10.14
CA VAL A 42 21.52 36.50 10.26
C VAL A 42 21.85 36.26 11.73
N ALA A 43 21.39 35.14 12.28
CA ALA A 43 21.76 34.70 13.61
C ALA A 43 23.24 34.26 13.61
N PRO A 44 24.04 34.64 14.63
CA PRO A 44 25.41 34.14 14.76
C PRO A 44 25.41 32.61 14.79
N ILE A 45 26.29 32.00 13.99
CA ILE A 45 26.54 30.55 14.07
C ILE A 45 27.25 30.23 15.37
N ASP A 46 26.85 29.12 15.99
CA ASP A 46 27.43 28.61 17.22
C ASP A 46 28.03 27.22 16.97
N HIS A 47 28.74 26.64 17.94
CA HIS A 47 29.06 25.20 17.90
C HIS A 47 27.79 24.36 18.05
N VAL A 48 27.86 23.07 17.70
CA VAL A 48 26.72 22.15 17.66
C VAL A 48 25.88 22.20 18.94
N TYR A 49 26.52 22.22 20.13
CA TYR A 49 25.81 22.34 21.41
C TYR A 49 24.95 23.62 21.54
N GLY A 50 25.46 24.76 21.11
CA GLY A 50 24.73 26.04 21.17
C GLY A 50 23.61 26.08 20.13
N THR A 51 23.86 25.48 18.95
CA THR A 51 22.85 25.32 17.91
C THR A 51 21.66 24.47 18.38
N LEU A 52 21.83 23.49 19.28
CA LEU A 52 20.70 22.76 19.88
C LEU A 52 19.68 23.69 20.55
N GLY A 53 20.16 24.71 21.28
CA GLY A 53 19.31 25.75 21.87
C GLY A 53 18.65 26.65 20.82
N GLN A 54 19.38 27.00 19.75
CA GLN A 54 18.83 27.82 18.65
C GLN A 54 17.69 27.12 17.91
N VAL A 55 17.73 25.79 17.81
CA VAL A 55 16.69 24.97 17.18
C VAL A 55 15.61 24.51 18.17
N LYS A 56 15.61 25.04 19.40
CA LYS A 56 14.68 24.71 20.49
C LYS A 56 14.70 23.24 20.92
N ALA A 57 15.78 22.50 20.68
CA ALA A 57 15.97 21.14 21.17
C ALA A 57 16.57 21.14 22.59
N SER A 58 15.91 21.81 23.52
CA SER A 58 16.41 22.04 24.89
C SER A 58 16.60 20.73 25.68
N THR A 59 15.71 19.74 25.50
CA THR A 59 15.85 18.45 26.19
C THR A 59 17.11 17.71 25.72
N THR A 60 17.38 17.68 24.41
CA THR A 60 18.61 17.08 23.87
C THR A 60 19.85 17.86 24.31
N GLN A 61 19.75 19.20 24.42
CA GLN A 61 20.83 20.05 24.93
C GLN A 61 21.17 19.70 26.39
N GLU A 62 20.17 19.63 27.27
CA GLU A 62 20.34 19.22 28.68
C GLU A 62 20.93 17.80 28.77
N TYR A 63 20.40 16.85 28.00
CA TYR A 63 20.91 15.48 27.99
C TYR A 63 22.34 15.38 27.48
N SER A 64 22.75 16.24 26.56
CA SER A 64 24.15 16.33 26.10
C SER A 64 25.08 16.82 27.21
N GLU A 65 24.60 17.73 28.06
CA GLU A 65 25.33 18.21 29.24
C GLU A 65 25.45 17.11 30.31
N LEU A 66 24.35 16.44 30.65
CA LEU A 66 24.33 15.39 31.67
C LEU A 66 25.17 14.15 31.31
N SER A 67 25.27 13.83 30.01
CA SER A 67 26.00 12.66 29.50
C SER A 67 27.45 12.94 29.09
N LYS A 68 27.96 14.17 29.29
CA LYS A 68 29.30 14.63 28.87
C LYS A 68 29.54 14.67 27.36
N VAL A 69 28.51 14.51 26.53
CA VAL A 69 28.60 14.72 25.07
C VAL A 69 28.94 16.18 24.76
N ARG A 70 28.48 17.11 25.60
CA ARG A 70 28.69 18.57 25.45
C ARG A 70 30.14 18.94 25.10
N GLU A 71 31.12 18.46 25.86
CA GLU A 71 32.53 18.84 25.66
C GLU A 71 33.05 18.46 24.27
N GLU A 72 32.57 17.33 23.72
CA GLU A 72 32.92 16.87 22.38
C GLU A 72 32.29 17.77 21.29
N ILE A 73 31.01 18.08 21.42
CA ILE A 73 30.26 18.86 20.43
C ILE A 73 30.41 20.39 20.56
N GLU A 74 31.07 20.88 21.62
CA GLU A 74 31.67 22.23 21.69
C GLU A 74 33.10 22.25 21.10
N GLY A 75 33.77 21.10 21.14
CA GLY A 75 35.17 20.94 20.76
C GLY A 75 35.45 20.94 19.25
N LYS A 76 36.67 20.53 18.91
CA LYS A 76 37.12 20.41 17.52
C LYS A 76 36.51 19.18 16.86
N GLY A 77 36.04 19.34 15.63
CA GLY A 77 35.50 18.23 14.85
C GLY A 77 34.58 18.74 13.75
N SER A 78 33.97 17.80 13.05
CA SER A 78 32.88 18.08 12.12
C SER A 78 31.78 17.06 12.40
N PHE A 79 30.64 17.49 12.92
CA PHE A 79 29.57 16.59 13.33
C PHE A 79 28.30 16.78 12.51
N THR A 80 27.50 15.73 12.40
CA THR A 80 26.07 15.81 12.10
C THR A 80 25.34 15.23 13.29
N ILE A 81 24.39 15.95 13.85
CA ILE A 81 23.52 15.45 14.91
C ILE A 81 22.07 15.46 14.43
N PHE A 82 21.42 14.31 14.52
CA PHE A 82 19.98 14.17 14.33
C PHE A 82 19.32 14.34 15.70
N THR A 83 19.06 15.58 16.10
CA THR A 83 18.54 15.86 17.45
C THR A 83 17.05 15.58 17.52
N PRO A 84 16.57 14.74 18.45
CA PRO A 84 15.14 14.67 18.73
C PRO A 84 14.62 16.04 19.18
N SER A 85 13.41 16.37 18.75
CA SER A 85 12.63 17.49 19.28
C SER A 85 12.27 17.27 20.76
N ASN A 86 11.78 18.30 21.43
CA ASN A 86 11.31 18.14 22.81
C ASN A 86 10.09 17.22 22.86
N GLU A 87 9.18 17.37 21.90
CA GLU A 87 8.00 16.54 21.73
C GLU A 87 8.37 15.07 21.49
N ALA A 88 9.45 14.81 20.74
CA ALA A 88 9.96 13.46 20.53
C ALA A 88 10.40 12.78 21.83
N TRP A 89 11.03 13.53 22.76
CA TRP A 89 11.40 13.01 24.07
C TRP A 89 10.18 12.81 25.00
N ASP A 90 9.15 13.62 24.85
CA ASP A 90 7.92 13.50 25.63
C ASP A 90 7.03 12.35 25.16
N LEU A 91 7.12 11.98 23.88
CA LEU A 91 6.47 10.79 23.31
C LEU A 91 7.26 9.49 23.53
N LEU A 92 8.50 9.57 24.01
CA LEU A 92 9.28 8.38 24.35
C LEU A 92 8.64 7.67 25.53
N ASP A 93 8.59 6.34 25.48
CA ASP A 93 8.10 5.52 26.58
C ASP A 93 8.76 5.94 27.93
N PRO A 94 7.98 6.20 28.99
CA PRO A 94 8.52 6.70 30.25
C PRO A 94 9.53 5.76 30.91
N GLU A 95 9.38 4.44 30.77
CA GLU A 95 10.31 3.46 31.32
C GLU A 95 11.63 3.49 30.55
N VAL A 96 11.56 3.55 29.21
CA VAL A 96 12.75 3.73 28.35
C VAL A 96 13.46 5.04 28.65
N ARG A 97 12.72 6.15 28.76
CA ARG A 97 13.29 7.46 29.08
C ARG A 97 13.96 7.46 30.47
N SER A 98 13.31 6.85 31.45
CA SER A 98 13.85 6.69 32.81
C SER A 98 15.14 5.87 32.81
N ALA A 99 15.18 4.75 32.06
CA ALA A 99 16.36 3.92 31.93
C ALA A 99 17.56 4.71 31.37
N LEU A 100 17.35 5.50 30.32
CA LEU A 100 18.39 6.37 29.75
C LEU A 100 18.92 7.39 30.77
N VAL A 101 18.02 8.12 31.43
CA VAL A 101 18.39 9.21 32.35
C VAL A 101 18.99 8.67 33.66
N SER A 102 18.64 7.45 34.08
CA SER A 102 19.22 6.82 35.27
C SER A 102 20.70 6.44 35.11
N ASN A 103 21.16 6.24 33.86
CA ASN A 103 22.54 5.87 33.54
C ASN A 103 23.13 6.81 32.48
N VAL A 104 23.33 8.07 32.87
CA VAL A 104 23.74 9.14 31.94
C VAL A 104 25.12 8.91 31.29
N ASN A 105 26.04 8.25 31.99
CA ASN A 105 27.43 8.07 31.52
C ASN A 105 27.56 6.94 30.48
N VAL A 106 26.57 6.06 30.37
CA VAL A 106 26.62 4.91 29.46
C VAL A 106 25.40 4.93 28.54
N GLU A 107 24.19 4.75 29.08
CA GLU A 107 22.99 4.59 28.25
C GLU A 107 22.63 5.88 27.51
N LEU A 108 22.55 7.02 28.22
CA LEU A 108 22.25 8.30 27.57
C LEU A 108 23.37 8.73 26.62
N TYR A 109 24.64 8.56 27.04
CA TYR A 109 25.81 8.85 26.20
C TYR A 109 25.78 8.05 24.89
N ASN A 110 25.55 6.73 24.98
CA ASN A 110 25.45 5.84 23.83
C ASN A 110 24.25 6.18 22.94
N ALA A 111 23.10 6.46 23.54
CA ALA A 111 21.90 6.86 22.80
C ALA A 111 22.16 8.15 22.01
N LEU A 112 22.76 9.18 22.61
CA LEU A 112 23.08 10.41 21.89
C LEU A 112 24.15 10.20 20.81
N HIS A 113 25.16 9.38 21.07
CA HIS A 113 26.17 9.01 20.06
C HIS A 113 25.58 8.27 18.86
N TYR A 114 24.51 7.51 19.06
CA TYR A 114 23.78 6.87 17.97
C TYR A 114 23.09 7.89 17.07
N HIS A 115 22.67 9.05 17.61
CA HIS A 115 22.10 10.16 16.84
C HIS A 115 23.17 11.01 16.13
N MET A 116 24.46 10.66 16.24
CA MET A 116 25.57 11.47 15.76
C MET A 116 26.40 10.78 14.68
N VAL A 117 26.95 11.58 13.77
CA VAL A 117 27.89 11.17 12.71
C VAL A 117 29.11 12.08 12.76
N ASN A 118 30.31 11.51 12.62
CA ASN A 118 31.60 12.21 12.72
C ASN A 118 32.03 12.97 11.46
N ARG A 119 31.05 13.45 10.67
CA ARG A 119 31.25 14.36 9.54
C ARG A 119 30.01 15.21 9.32
N ARG A 120 30.14 16.38 8.71
CA ARG A 120 29.01 17.24 8.34
C ARG A 120 28.30 16.69 7.09
N MET A 121 26.99 16.49 7.20
CA MET A 121 26.11 16.01 6.13
C MET A 121 24.84 16.85 6.08
N LEU A 122 24.62 17.58 4.99
CA LEU A 122 23.40 18.35 4.76
C LEU A 122 22.31 17.44 4.18
N THR A 123 21.04 17.85 4.20
CA THR A 123 19.94 17.04 3.66
C THR A 123 20.12 16.68 2.17
N LYS A 124 20.84 17.50 1.40
CA LYS A 124 21.21 17.19 0.01
C LYS A 124 22.18 16.00 -0.12
N ASP A 125 22.95 15.72 0.93
CA ASP A 125 23.92 14.62 1.01
C ASP A 125 23.26 13.34 1.56
N LEU A 126 22.08 13.46 2.17
CA LEU A 126 21.24 12.38 2.67
C LEU A 126 20.41 11.79 1.51
N LYS A 127 20.95 10.74 0.89
CA LYS A 127 20.32 10.06 -0.27
C LYS A 127 19.37 8.96 0.19
N ASN A 128 18.43 8.59 -0.68
CA ASN A 128 17.56 7.45 -0.45
C ASN A 128 18.40 6.16 -0.29
N ASP A 129 17.93 5.25 0.56
CA ASP A 129 18.55 3.94 0.84
C ASP A 129 19.98 4.02 1.38
N MET A 130 20.40 5.17 1.90
CA MET A 130 21.77 5.38 2.37
C MET A 130 21.93 4.87 3.81
N SER A 131 22.95 4.04 4.06
CA SER A 131 23.39 3.70 5.41
C SER A 131 24.58 4.57 5.83
N ILE A 132 24.50 5.19 7.00
CA ILE A 132 25.56 6.03 7.57
C ILE A 132 26.02 5.42 8.90
N THR A 133 27.33 5.28 9.08
CA THR A 133 27.89 4.85 10.35
C THR A 133 27.71 5.94 11.42
N SER A 134 26.97 5.63 12.49
CA SER A 134 26.86 6.48 13.68
C SER A 134 28.14 6.47 14.51
N MET A 135 28.23 7.37 15.48
CA MET A 135 29.32 7.42 16.45
C MET A 135 29.17 6.39 17.58
N TYR A 136 28.04 5.66 17.67
CA TYR A 136 27.85 4.57 18.62
C TYR A 136 28.12 3.21 17.97
N ASN A 137 29.15 2.49 18.45
CA ASN A 137 29.48 1.12 18.04
C ASN A 137 29.51 0.85 16.53
N LYS A 138 29.73 1.89 15.71
CA LYS A 138 29.65 1.85 14.24
C LYS A 138 28.29 1.35 13.72
N MET A 139 27.22 1.48 14.51
CA MET A 139 25.89 1.06 14.11
C MET A 139 25.35 1.95 12.99
N GLY A 140 24.57 1.36 12.08
CA GLY A 140 24.02 2.06 10.92
C GLY A 140 22.84 2.96 11.27
N LEU A 141 22.84 4.15 10.68
CA LEU A 141 21.70 5.05 10.53
C LEU A 141 21.16 4.90 9.11
N TYR A 142 19.89 4.58 8.99
CA TYR A 142 19.22 4.27 7.72
C TYR A 142 18.47 5.50 7.23
N ILE A 143 18.94 6.08 6.13
CA ILE A 143 18.44 7.33 5.56
C ILE A 143 17.56 7.02 4.36
N ASN A 144 16.37 7.62 4.33
CA ASN A 144 15.49 7.58 3.16
C ASN A 144 15.11 9.01 2.75
N HIS A 145 15.06 9.24 1.43
CA HIS A 145 14.73 10.53 0.85
C HIS A 145 13.69 10.30 -0.24
N TYR A 146 12.47 10.70 0.06
CA TYR A 146 11.29 10.42 -0.73
C TYR A 146 11.09 11.48 -1.80
N SER A 147 10.35 11.14 -2.87
CA SER A 147 10.07 12.04 -4.01
C SER A 147 9.30 13.30 -3.61
N ASN A 148 8.56 13.26 -2.50
CA ASN A 148 7.86 14.40 -1.91
C ASN A 148 8.78 15.34 -1.09
N GLY A 149 10.08 15.07 -1.03
CA GLY A 149 11.08 15.88 -0.32
C GLY A 149 11.22 15.57 1.17
N ILE A 150 10.45 14.62 1.70
CA ILE A 150 10.60 14.14 3.07
C ILE A 150 11.91 13.36 3.19
N VAL A 151 12.65 13.61 4.26
CA VAL A 151 13.87 12.88 4.61
C VAL A 151 13.68 12.27 5.98
N THR A 152 13.98 10.98 6.10
CA THR A 152 13.92 10.25 7.38
C THR A 152 15.27 9.64 7.73
N VAL A 153 15.53 9.51 9.03
CA VAL A 153 16.61 8.71 9.62
C VAL A 153 15.98 7.69 10.55
N ASN A 154 16.15 6.39 10.29
CA ASN A 154 15.46 5.31 11.00
C ASN A 154 13.95 5.58 11.11
N CYS A 155 13.32 6.01 10.02
CA CYS A 155 11.92 6.43 9.96
C CYS A 155 11.50 7.60 10.86
N ALA A 156 12.42 8.27 11.57
CA ALA A 156 12.18 9.56 12.17
C ALA A 156 12.36 10.67 11.12
N ARG A 157 11.33 11.50 10.92
CA ARG A 157 11.33 12.58 9.93
C ARG A 157 12.16 13.76 10.40
N ILE A 158 12.98 14.30 9.50
CA ILE A 158 13.64 15.59 9.72
C ILE A 158 12.59 16.70 9.61
N ILE A 159 12.27 17.35 10.73
CA ILE A 159 11.35 18.49 10.82
C ILE A 159 12.06 19.78 10.39
N HIS A 160 13.26 20.01 10.92
CA HIS A 160 14.08 21.17 10.63
C HIS A 160 15.51 20.74 10.30
N GLY A 161 15.83 20.74 9.01
CA GLY A 161 17.17 20.35 8.53
C GLY A 161 18.12 21.52 8.34
N ASN A 162 19.40 21.20 8.19
CA ASN A 162 20.47 22.10 7.75
C ASN A 162 20.78 23.28 8.67
N GLN A 163 20.67 23.09 9.98
CA GLN A 163 21.03 24.12 10.95
C GLN A 163 22.55 24.12 11.13
N VAL A 164 23.22 25.04 10.45
CA VAL A 164 24.68 25.06 10.34
C VAL A 164 25.31 25.53 11.65
N ALA A 165 26.26 24.75 12.15
CA ALA A 165 27.12 25.08 13.29
C ALA A 165 28.57 25.32 12.84
N THR A 166 29.38 25.93 13.69
CA THR A 166 30.81 26.18 13.46
C THR A 166 31.61 24.90 13.28
N ASN A 167 31.23 23.83 13.98
CA ASN A 167 31.86 22.51 13.96
C ASN A 167 30.88 21.41 13.47
N GLY A 168 29.83 21.73 12.72
CA GLY A 168 28.91 20.71 12.23
C GLY A 168 27.59 21.20 11.62
N VAL A 169 26.57 20.34 11.74
CA VAL A 169 25.19 20.62 11.37
C VAL A 169 24.23 19.88 12.29
N VAL A 170 23.11 20.52 12.62
CA VAL A 170 22.00 19.97 13.39
C VAL A 170 20.80 19.74 12.46
N HIS A 171 20.16 18.57 12.60
CA HIS A 171 18.87 18.25 11.99
C HIS A 171 17.89 17.86 13.11
N VAL A 172 16.79 18.58 13.26
CA VAL A 172 15.75 18.23 14.24
C VAL A 172 14.87 17.12 13.70
N ILE A 173 14.70 16.04 14.45
CA ILE A 173 13.88 14.88 14.10
C ILE A 173 12.67 14.73 15.04
N ASP A 174 11.62 14.09 14.53
CA ASP A 174 10.33 13.94 15.22
C ASP A 174 10.25 12.80 16.23
N ARG A 175 11.32 12.01 16.37
CA ARG A 175 11.37 10.85 17.27
C ARG A 175 12.77 10.62 17.80
N VAL A 176 12.88 10.05 18.99
CA VAL A 176 14.13 9.48 19.48
C VAL A 176 14.39 8.18 18.72
N ILE A 177 15.53 8.08 18.02
CA ILE A 177 15.89 6.88 17.27
C ILE A 177 16.67 5.90 18.16
N THR A 178 16.42 4.62 17.95
CA THR A 178 17.06 3.53 18.69
C THR A 178 18.01 2.73 17.80
N ALA A 179 19.02 2.15 18.43
CA ALA A 179 19.99 1.26 17.82
C ALA A 179 19.29 0.07 17.14
N VAL A 180 19.51 -0.12 15.83
CA VAL A 180 18.92 -1.22 15.05
C VAL A 180 20.02 -2.18 14.59
N GLY A 181 19.94 -3.44 15.03
CA GLY A 181 20.83 -4.51 14.59
C GLY A 181 20.12 -5.66 13.87
N ASN A 182 18.86 -5.93 14.24
CA ASN A 182 18.09 -7.07 13.77
C ASN A 182 17.54 -6.86 12.35
N THR A 183 17.53 -7.90 11.53
CA THR A 183 16.84 -7.97 10.23
C THR A 183 15.33 -8.19 10.42
N ILE A 184 14.54 -8.09 9.35
CA ILE A 184 13.12 -8.47 9.39
C ILE A 184 12.95 -9.92 9.86
N LYS A 185 13.77 -10.84 9.34
CA LYS A 185 13.77 -12.24 9.77
C LYS A 185 13.98 -12.38 11.28
N ASP A 186 14.98 -11.71 11.83
CA ASP A 186 15.28 -11.79 13.27
C ASP A 186 14.11 -11.30 14.14
N ILE A 187 13.38 -10.27 13.68
CA ILE A 187 12.18 -9.77 14.37
C ILE A 187 11.02 -10.77 14.29
N LEU A 188 10.79 -11.40 13.13
CA LEU A 188 9.73 -12.40 12.97
C LEU A 188 9.97 -13.67 13.79
N GLU A 189 11.23 -14.04 14.04
CA GLU A 189 11.58 -15.22 14.83
C GLU A 189 11.37 -15.02 16.35
N VAL A 190 11.43 -13.78 16.83
CA VAL A 190 11.38 -13.47 18.28
C VAL A 190 10.04 -12.86 18.71
N ASN A 191 9.31 -12.22 17.80
CA ASN A 191 8.06 -11.56 18.15
C ASN A 191 6.89 -12.56 18.26
N GLU A 192 6.40 -12.77 19.48
CA GLU A 192 5.31 -13.69 19.79
C GLU A 192 4.01 -13.33 19.05
N ASP A 193 3.73 -12.04 18.83
CA ASP A 193 2.53 -11.57 18.11
C ASP A 193 2.53 -11.92 16.61
N LEU A 194 3.67 -12.38 16.08
CA LEU A 194 3.88 -12.71 14.67
C LEU A 194 4.17 -14.20 14.44
N SER A 195 4.03 -15.04 15.46
CA SER A 195 4.37 -16.47 15.40
C SER A 195 3.64 -17.23 14.28
N SER A 196 2.35 -16.97 14.06
CA SER A 196 1.58 -17.59 12.96
C SER A 196 2.10 -17.19 11.59
N PHE A 197 2.37 -15.90 11.38
CA PHE A 197 2.93 -15.40 10.11
C PHE A 197 4.36 -15.93 9.88
N SER A 198 5.17 -15.99 10.94
CA SER A 198 6.53 -16.55 10.93
C SER A 198 6.53 -18.03 10.49
N ALA A 199 5.59 -18.83 10.99
CA ALA A 199 5.43 -20.23 10.59
C ALA A 199 5.08 -20.37 9.09
N VAL A 200 4.18 -19.53 8.56
CA VAL A 200 3.83 -19.52 7.13
C VAL A 200 5.01 -19.02 6.27
N ALA A 201 5.77 -18.04 6.75
CA ALA A 201 7.00 -17.57 6.08
C ALA A 201 8.05 -18.68 5.95
N LEU A 202 8.19 -19.51 6.98
CA LEU A 202 9.08 -20.68 6.96
C LEU A 202 8.58 -21.75 5.99
N ALA A 203 7.28 -22.06 6.01
CA ALA A 203 6.67 -23.08 5.14
C ALA A 203 6.72 -22.70 3.64
N SER A 204 6.52 -21.40 3.33
CA SER A 204 6.63 -20.88 1.96
C SER A 204 8.06 -20.79 1.45
N GLY A 205 9.06 -20.70 2.35
CA GLY A 205 10.47 -20.47 2.00
C GLY A 205 10.81 -19.00 1.79
N VAL A 206 9.89 -18.07 2.04
CA VAL A 206 10.11 -16.62 1.90
C VAL A 206 10.90 -16.04 3.09
N MET A 207 10.93 -16.72 4.23
CA MET A 207 11.65 -16.26 5.43
C MET A 207 13.12 -15.90 5.17
N ASP A 208 13.84 -16.71 4.38
CA ASP A 208 15.26 -16.45 4.11
C ASP A 208 15.50 -15.18 3.30
N LYS A 209 14.55 -14.79 2.44
CA LYS A 209 14.58 -13.52 1.71
C LYS A 209 14.48 -12.33 2.66
N MET A 210 13.66 -12.44 3.71
CA MET A 210 13.49 -11.40 4.74
C MET A 210 14.72 -11.22 5.64
N GLY A 211 15.69 -12.14 5.58
CA GLY A 211 17.00 -12.00 6.24
C GLY A 211 18.10 -11.46 5.33
N GLN A 212 17.87 -11.33 4.01
CA GLN A 212 18.90 -10.86 3.09
C GLN A 212 19.12 -9.34 3.20
N PRO A 213 20.33 -8.85 2.87
CA PRO A 213 20.57 -7.43 2.68
C PRO A 213 19.61 -6.85 1.63
N GLY A 214 19.03 -5.70 1.91
CA GLY A 214 18.07 -5.05 1.03
C GLY A 214 17.33 -3.91 1.72
N HIS A 215 16.33 -3.38 1.03
CA HIS A 215 15.48 -2.30 1.49
C HIS A 215 14.04 -2.76 1.36
N PHE A 216 13.47 -3.27 2.44
CA PHE A 216 12.15 -3.87 2.43
C PHE A 216 11.13 -3.08 3.25
N THR A 217 9.86 -3.19 2.87
CA THR A 217 8.73 -2.89 3.75
C THR A 217 7.90 -4.14 3.91
N LEU A 218 7.72 -4.62 5.13
CA LEU A 218 6.85 -5.73 5.45
C LEU A 218 5.60 -5.22 6.16
N PHE A 219 4.43 -5.54 5.62
CA PHE A 219 3.18 -5.44 6.36
C PHE A 219 2.94 -6.78 7.05
N ALA A 220 3.27 -6.88 8.33
CA ALA A 220 3.25 -8.15 9.07
C ALA A 220 1.89 -8.35 9.76
N PRO A 221 1.05 -9.30 9.34
CA PRO A 221 -0.21 -9.60 10.02
C PRO A 221 0.05 -10.24 11.38
N THR A 222 -0.70 -9.79 12.39
CA THR A 222 -0.66 -10.37 13.74
C THR A 222 -1.26 -11.78 13.77
N ASN A 223 -1.02 -12.52 14.85
CA ASN A 223 -1.67 -13.81 15.07
C ASN A 223 -3.20 -13.70 14.99
N GLU A 224 -3.80 -12.64 15.55
CA GLU A 224 -5.24 -12.38 15.46
C GLU A 224 -5.69 -12.21 14.00
N ALA A 225 -4.93 -11.48 13.18
CA ALA A 225 -5.22 -11.34 11.75
C ALA A 225 -5.17 -12.69 11.02
N MET A 226 -4.19 -13.54 11.36
CA MET A 226 -4.03 -14.88 10.78
C MET A 226 -5.15 -15.83 11.23
N GLU A 227 -5.57 -15.78 12.49
CA GLU A 227 -6.67 -16.57 13.05
C GLU A 227 -8.01 -16.22 12.38
N ASN A 228 -8.23 -14.95 12.07
CA ASN A 228 -9.44 -14.46 11.40
C ASN A 228 -9.63 -14.97 9.96
N LEU A 229 -8.61 -15.56 9.33
CA LEU A 229 -8.75 -16.22 8.03
C LEU A 229 -9.59 -17.50 8.11
N GLY A 230 -9.62 -18.16 9.27
CA GLY A 230 -10.28 -19.44 9.47
C GLY A 230 -9.45 -20.65 9.01
N ALA A 231 -9.65 -21.78 9.69
CA ALA A 231 -8.86 -22.98 9.47
C ALA A 231 -8.97 -23.55 8.05
N SER A 232 -10.16 -23.49 7.44
CA SER A 232 -10.36 -23.98 6.07
C SER A 232 -9.56 -23.21 5.03
N PHE A 233 -9.45 -21.88 5.19
CA PHE A 233 -8.65 -21.06 4.29
C PHE A 233 -7.16 -21.38 4.46
N LEU A 234 -6.68 -21.44 5.72
CA LEU A 234 -5.29 -21.78 6.03
C LEU A 234 -4.91 -23.17 5.49
N GLU A 235 -5.75 -24.20 5.71
CA GLU A 235 -5.52 -25.55 5.18
C GLU A 235 -5.44 -25.56 3.65
N ARG A 236 -6.33 -24.80 2.97
CA ARG A 236 -6.32 -24.68 1.51
C ARG A 236 -5.01 -24.07 1.02
N ILE A 237 -4.65 -22.88 1.52
CA ILE A 237 -3.45 -22.20 1.04
C ILE A 237 -2.20 -23.02 1.35
N MET A 238 -2.10 -23.63 2.55
CA MET A 238 -0.92 -24.41 2.95
C MET A 238 -0.73 -25.69 2.11
N GLY A 239 -1.77 -26.16 1.42
CA GLY A 239 -1.70 -27.26 0.46
C GLY A 239 -0.97 -26.90 -0.84
N ASP A 240 -0.83 -25.62 -1.16
CA ASP A 240 -0.21 -25.14 -2.39
C ASP A 240 0.94 -24.16 -2.11
N LYS A 241 2.14 -24.56 -2.48
CA LYS A 241 3.36 -23.78 -2.24
C LYS A 241 3.35 -22.46 -3.03
N ALA A 242 2.83 -22.43 -4.26
CA ALA A 242 2.80 -21.22 -5.08
C ALA A 242 1.88 -20.18 -4.43
N VAL A 243 0.72 -20.63 -3.93
CA VAL A 243 -0.27 -19.78 -3.25
C VAL A 243 0.29 -19.17 -1.96
N ILE A 244 0.93 -19.94 -1.08
CA ILE A 244 1.54 -19.36 0.13
C ILE A 244 2.72 -18.44 -0.20
N GLU A 245 3.50 -18.75 -1.24
CA GLU A 245 4.58 -17.87 -1.67
C GLU A 245 4.03 -16.53 -2.18
N ALA A 246 2.98 -16.56 -3.01
CA ALA A 246 2.28 -15.36 -3.48
C ALA A 246 1.71 -14.55 -2.30
N LEU A 247 1.00 -15.20 -1.37
CA LEU A 247 0.45 -14.56 -0.17
C LEU A 247 1.55 -13.84 0.63
N MET A 248 2.68 -14.50 0.88
CA MET A 248 3.78 -13.92 1.66
C MET A 248 4.46 -12.77 0.91
N ASN A 249 4.68 -12.90 -0.39
CA ASN A 249 5.28 -11.87 -1.22
C ASN A 249 4.36 -10.64 -1.40
N TYR A 250 3.04 -10.80 -1.29
CA TYR A 250 2.08 -9.70 -1.38
C TYR A 250 2.14 -8.75 -0.15
N HIS A 251 2.69 -9.22 0.97
CA HIS A 251 2.93 -8.40 2.16
C HIS A 251 4.26 -7.63 2.12
N LEU A 252 5.10 -7.88 1.11
CA LEU A 252 6.48 -7.39 1.04
C LEU A 252 6.64 -6.39 -0.12
N LEU A 253 7.33 -5.28 0.12
CA LEU A 253 7.76 -4.33 -0.91
C LEU A 253 9.30 -4.32 -1.01
N ASN A 254 9.83 -4.08 -2.21
CA ASN A 254 11.27 -3.87 -2.46
C ASN A 254 11.71 -2.41 -2.28
N SER A 255 11.10 -1.69 -1.33
CA SER A 255 11.49 -0.33 -0.94
C SER A 255 11.11 -0.08 0.51
N VAL A 256 11.79 0.86 1.18
CA VAL A 256 11.44 1.29 2.55
C VAL A 256 10.41 2.40 2.49
N GLN A 257 9.25 2.16 3.10
CA GLN A 257 8.14 3.09 3.22
C GLN A 257 7.88 3.41 4.69
N CYS A 258 8.59 4.41 5.22
CA CYS A 258 8.34 4.92 6.56
C CYS A 258 7.00 5.66 6.63
N SER A 259 6.30 5.56 7.75
CA SER A 259 4.96 6.13 7.90
C SER A 259 4.91 7.63 7.66
N GLU A 260 5.92 8.36 8.15
CA GLU A 260 6.04 9.82 8.01
C GLU A 260 6.29 10.28 6.56
N ALA A 261 6.62 9.36 5.65
CA ALA A 261 6.77 9.68 4.23
C ALA A 261 5.45 9.68 3.47
N ILE A 262 4.41 9.04 4.02
CA ILE A 262 3.11 8.86 3.37
C ILE A 262 2.22 10.06 3.68
N MET A 263 2.06 10.94 2.68
CA MET A 263 1.26 12.18 2.78
C MET A 263 -0.07 12.12 2.04
N ALA A 264 -0.21 11.15 1.14
CA ALA A 264 -1.38 10.90 0.30
C ALA A 264 -1.32 9.45 -0.22
N GLY A 265 -2.45 8.94 -0.71
CA GLY A 265 -2.52 7.62 -1.35
C GLY A 265 -1.53 7.50 -2.51
N SER A 266 -0.71 6.45 -2.49
CA SER A 266 0.28 6.13 -3.51
C SER A 266 0.29 4.63 -3.75
N VAL A 267 0.45 4.22 -5.00
CA VAL A 267 0.44 2.82 -5.42
C VAL A 267 1.86 2.25 -5.43
N TYR A 268 2.03 1.07 -4.84
CA TYR A 268 3.30 0.37 -4.75
C TYR A 268 3.15 -1.06 -5.27
N GLU A 269 4.10 -1.49 -6.10
CA GLU A 269 4.21 -2.87 -6.53
C GLU A 269 4.76 -3.73 -5.38
N THR A 270 4.05 -4.80 -5.06
CA THR A 270 4.50 -5.79 -4.08
C THR A 270 5.51 -6.74 -4.72
N VAL A 271 6.17 -7.55 -3.90
CA VAL A 271 7.09 -8.59 -4.40
C VAL A 271 6.35 -9.67 -5.18
N GLU A 272 5.05 -9.86 -4.94
CA GLU A 272 4.20 -10.78 -5.71
C GLU A 272 3.94 -10.26 -7.14
N GLY A 273 4.03 -8.93 -7.35
CA GLY A 273 3.85 -8.26 -8.65
C GLY A 273 2.56 -7.44 -8.73
N SER A 274 1.53 -7.80 -7.94
CA SER A 274 0.33 -6.98 -7.79
C SER A 274 0.61 -5.73 -6.97
N THR A 275 -0.23 -4.71 -7.11
CA THR A 275 -0.04 -3.43 -6.43
C THR A 275 -0.95 -3.24 -5.21
N ILE A 276 -0.44 -2.57 -4.18
CA ILE A 276 -1.21 -2.07 -3.04
C ILE A 276 -1.20 -0.54 -3.01
N GLU A 277 -2.27 0.08 -2.54
CA GLU A 277 -2.31 1.51 -2.24
C GLU A 277 -1.94 1.74 -0.77
N ILE A 278 -0.92 2.54 -0.51
CA ILE A 278 -0.58 3.00 0.84
C ILE A 278 -0.96 4.47 0.94
N GLY A 279 -1.80 4.78 1.93
CA GLY A 279 -2.26 6.13 2.21
C GLY A 279 -2.22 6.46 3.71
N CYS A 280 -2.86 7.56 4.05
CA CYS A 280 -3.04 7.99 5.43
C CYS A 280 -4.41 8.65 5.60
N ASP A 281 -5.06 8.40 6.73
CA ASP A 281 -6.23 9.16 7.19
C ASP A 281 -6.01 9.63 8.63
N GLY A 282 -5.68 10.90 8.76
CA GLY A 282 -5.12 11.48 9.99
C GLY A 282 -3.73 10.92 10.26
N ASP A 283 -3.51 10.43 11.48
CA ASP A 283 -2.23 9.86 11.91
C ASP A 283 -2.12 8.35 11.60
N SER A 284 -3.20 7.75 11.09
CA SER A 284 -3.29 6.31 10.76
C SER A 284 -2.88 6.06 9.31
N LEU A 285 -1.93 5.15 9.11
CA LEU A 285 -1.66 4.59 7.79
C LEU A 285 -2.85 3.76 7.31
N THR A 286 -3.12 3.81 6.00
CA THR A 286 -4.10 2.97 5.33
C THR A 286 -3.41 2.09 4.30
N VAL A 287 -3.90 0.87 4.16
CA VAL A 287 -3.52 -0.06 3.08
C VAL A 287 -4.79 -0.41 2.32
N ASN A 288 -4.82 -0.17 1.02
CA ASN A 288 -6.01 -0.28 0.16
C ASN A 288 -7.23 0.46 0.74
N GLY A 289 -7.00 1.65 1.29
CA GLY A 289 -8.04 2.48 1.93
C GLY A 289 -8.49 2.02 3.32
N ILE A 290 -7.96 0.92 3.85
CA ILE A 290 -8.35 0.36 5.15
C ILE A 290 -7.34 0.74 6.24
N LYS A 291 -7.82 1.22 7.38
CA LYS A 291 -7.01 1.52 8.58
C LYS A 291 -6.66 0.25 9.36
N MET A 292 -5.79 -0.58 8.79
CA MET A 292 -5.41 -1.86 9.40
C MET A 292 -4.08 -1.82 10.15
N VAL A 293 -3.28 -0.75 10.01
CA VAL A 293 -1.95 -0.67 10.62
C VAL A 293 -2.07 -0.39 12.12
N LEU A 294 -1.70 -1.38 12.95
CA LEU A 294 -1.72 -1.32 14.40
C LEU A 294 -0.48 -0.65 15.00
N LYS A 295 0.69 -0.99 14.46
CA LYS A 295 1.98 -0.46 14.91
C LYS A 295 2.86 -0.19 13.69
N LYS A 296 3.35 1.04 13.58
CA LYS A 296 4.12 1.52 12.44
C LYS A 296 5.61 1.68 12.78
N ASP A 297 6.45 1.63 11.75
CA ASP A 297 7.88 1.96 11.81
C ASP A 297 8.71 1.09 12.77
N ILE A 298 8.53 -0.22 12.77
CA ILE A 298 9.50 -1.12 13.41
C ILE A 298 10.70 -1.23 12.47
N VAL A 299 11.73 -0.44 12.75
CA VAL A 299 12.92 -0.35 11.90
C VAL A 299 13.83 -1.55 12.12
N THR A 300 14.33 -2.11 11.02
CA THR A 300 15.26 -3.24 10.96
C THR A 300 16.48 -2.87 10.12
N SER A 301 17.52 -3.71 10.12
CA SER A 301 18.75 -3.43 9.38
C SER A 301 18.61 -3.55 7.86
N ASN A 302 17.55 -4.21 7.37
CA ASN A 302 17.24 -4.39 5.96
C ASN A 302 15.84 -3.88 5.56
N GLY A 303 15.17 -3.09 6.41
CA GLY A 303 13.85 -2.59 6.08
C GLY A 303 13.03 -2.04 7.25
N VAL A 304 11.72 -1.97 7.05
CA VAL A 304 10.74 -1.54 8.05
C VAL A 304 9.57 -2.52 8.11
N ILE A 305 9.05 -2.76 9.30
CA ILE A 305 7.85 -3.56 9.52
C ILE A 305 6.71 -2.67 10.03
N HIS A 306 5.52 -2.84 9.46
CA HIS A 306 4.26 -2.30 9.95
C HIS A 306 3.34 -3.47 10.32
N LEU A 307 2.89 -3.54 11.57
CA LEU A 307 1.95 -4.58 12.02
C LEU A 307 0.55 -4.24 11.52
N ILE A 308 -0.15 -5.23 10.98
CA ILE A 308 -1.51 -5.09 10.44
C ILE A 308 -2.49 -6.05 11.13
N ASP A 309 -3.75 -5.64 11.27
CA ASP A 309 -4.84 -6.44 11.86
C ASP A 309 -5.62 -7.29 10.84
N LYS A 310 -5.22 -7.25 9.56
CA LYS A 310 -5.80 -8.04 8.47
C LYS A 310 -4.72 -8.61 7.59
N VAL A 311 -4.94 -9.80 7.05
CA VAL A 311 -4.05 -10.40 6.05
C VAL A 311 -4.36 -9.80 4.68
N LEU A 312 -3.33 -9.41 3.94
CA LEU A 312 -3.40 -9.00 2.55
C LEU A 312 -3.45 -10.25 1.68
N ILE A 313 -4.59 -10.51 1.03
CA ILE A 313 -4.77 -11.68 0.17
C ILE A 313 -4.70 -11.23 -1.30
N PRO A 314 -3.66 -11.64 -2.07
CA PRO A 314 -3.61 -11.35 -3.50
C PRO A 314 -4.67 -12.15 -4.26
N ASP A 315 -5.05 -11.70 -5.44
CA ASP A 315 -6.03 -12.39 -6.29
C ASP A 315 -5.54 -13.77 -6.76
N SER A 316 -4.22 -13.97 -6.87
CA SER A 316 -3.58 -15.27 -7.11
C SER A 316 -3.81 -16.29 -5.99
N ALA A 317 -4.09 -15.84 -4.76
CA ALA A 317 -4.39 -16.73 -3.63
C ALA A 317 -5.89 -16.99 -3.41
N LYS A 318 -6.75 -16.37 -4.23
CA LYS A 318 -8.20 -16.46 -4.12
C LYS A 318 -8.78 -17.54 -5.05
N GLU A 319 -9.80 -18.23 -4.57
CA GLU A 319 -10.65 -19.03 -5.45
C GLU A 319 -11.45 -18.11 -6.38
N VAL A 320 -11.86 -18.64 -7.53
CA VAL A 320 -12.53 -17.85 -8.58
C VAL A 320 -13.79 -17.12 -8.07
N MET A 321 -14.52 -17.70 -7.11
CA MET A 321 -15.70 -17.07 -6.52
C MET A 321 -15.34 -15.96 -5.51
N GLU A 322 -14.17 -16.04 -4.87
CA GLU A 322 -13.65 -15.00 -3.97
C GLU A 322 -13.17 -13.76 -4.74
N LEU A 323 -12.96 -13.87 -6.05
CA LEU A 323 -12.65 -12.74 -6.95
C LEU A 323 -13.88 -11.89 -7.29
N VAL A 324 -15.10 -12.40 -7.03
CA VAL A 324 -16.35 -11.69 -7.35
C VAL A 324 -16.56 -10.58 -6.33
N GLY A 325 -16.44 -9.33 -6.77
CA GLY A 325 -16.54 -8.14 -5.92
C GLY A 325 -17.98 -7.68 -5.65
N GLU A 326 -18.11 -6.63 -4.83
CA GLU A 326 -19.42 -6.05 -4.46
C GLU A 326 -20.25 -5.61 -5.68
N SER A 327 -19.60 -5.17 -6.76
CA SER A 327 -20.26 -4.77 -8.00
C SER A 327 -20.90 -5.93 -8.79
N GLN A 328 -20.65 -7.18 -8.40
CA GLN A 328 -21.18 -8.40 -9.01
C GLN A 328 -21.85 -9.31 -7.95
N SER A 329 -22.16 -8.79 -6.76
CA SER A 329 -22.75 -9.55 -5.66
C SER A 329 -24.04 -10.27 -6.06
N THR A 330 -24.87 -9.66 -6.90
CA THR A 330 -26.11 -10.28 -7.39
C THR A 330 -25.83 -11.58 -8.17
N PHE A 331 -24.74 -11.62 -8.94
CA PHE A 331 -24.31 -12.83 -9.63
C PHE A 331 -23.78 -13.89 -8.66
N SER A 332 -22.93 -13.51 -7.70
CA SER A 332 -22.38 -14.47 -6.72
C SER A 332 -23.46 -15.13 -5.86
N ASP A 333 -24.47 -14.36 -5.48
CA ASP A 333 -25.60 -14.85 -4.67
C ASP A 333 -26.35 -15.94 -5.44
N MET A 334 -26.70 -15.70 -6.71
CA MET A 334 -27.41 -16.69 -7.52
C MET A 334 -26.59 -17.95 -7.80
N VAL A 335 -25.30 -17.80 -8.10
CA VAL A 335 -24.38 -18.94 -8.30
C VAL A 335 -24.32 -19.80 -7.04
N SER A 336 -24.34 -19.17 -5.87
CA SER A 336 -24.31 -19.86 -4.57
C SER A 336 -25.65 -20.51 -4.23
N GLU A 337 -26.77 -19.78 -4.35
CA GLU A 337 -28.12 -20.28 -4.05
C GLU A 337 -28.52 -21.49 -4.91
N LEU A 338 -28.10 -21.51 -6.19
CA LEU A 338 -28.38 -22.64 -7.10
C LEU A 338 -27.37 -23.79 -6.97
N GLY A 339 -26.44 -23.70 -6.01
CA GLY A 339 -25.44 -24.71 -5.70
C GLY A 339 -24.39 -24.91 -6.80
N LEU A 340 -24.15 -23.88 -7.62
CA LEU A 340 -23.15 -23.94 -8.69
C LEU A 340 -21.74 -23.71 -8.15
N SER A 341 -21.57 -22.85 -7.13
CA SER A 341 -20.28 -22.67 -6.45
C SER A 341 -19.82 -23.96 -5.77
N ALA A 342 -20.71 -24.65 -5.05
CA ALA A 342 -20.41 -25.94 -4.42
C ALA A 342 -20.08 -27.07 -5.43
N ALA A 343 -20.47 -26.91 -6.70
CA ALA A 343 -20.15 -27.85 -7.77
C ALA A 343 -18.80 -27.55 -8.47
N MET A 344 -18.21 -26.39 -8.19
CA MET A 344 -16.86 -26.05 -8.65
C MET A 344 -15.85 -26.85 -7.82
N LYS A 345 -14.93 -27.53 -8.50
CA LYS A 345 -13.89 -28.30 -7.84
C LYS A 345 -12.71 -27.37 -7.50
N PRO A 346 -12.12 -27.44 -6.29
CA PRO A 346 -11.00 -26.57 -5.90
C PRO A 346 -9.78 -26.64 -6.82
N GLU A 347 -9.50 -27.81 -7.40
CA GLU A 347 -8.34 -28.02 -8.29
C GLU A 347 -8.63 -27.76 -9.78
N THR A 348 -9.86 -27.36 -10.11
CA THR A 348 -10.23 -27.04 -11.49
C THR A 348 -10.19 -25.53 -11.67
N GLU A 349 -9.49 -25.06 -12.67
CA GLU A 349 -9.52 -23.64 -13.02
C GLU A 349 -10.78 -23.30 -13.82
N TYR A 350 -11.44 -22.22 -13.43
CA TYR A 350 -12.64 -21.71 -14.10
C TYR A 350 -12.41 -20.28 -14.56
N THR A 351 -13.19 -19.86 -15.55
CA THR A 351 -13.36 -18.45 -15.89
C THR A 351 -14.81 -18.04 -15.64
N LEU A 352 -15.02 -17.00 -14.85
CA LEU A 352 -16.36 -16.45 -14.61
C LEU A 352 -16.64 -15.27 -15.54
N LEU A 353 -17.78 -15.33 -16.21
CA LEU A 353 -18.36 -14.22 -16.96
C LEU A 353 -19.39 -13.54 -16.05
N ALA A 354 -18.92 -12.82 -15.02
CA ALA A 354 -19.78 -12.23 -14.00
C ALA A 354 -20.36 -10.87 -14.47
N PRO A 355 -21.69 -10.75 -14.68
CA PRO A 355 -22.32 -9.46 -14.98
C PRO A 355 -22.28 -8.53 -13.76
N LEU A 356 -22.29 -7.21 -14.01
CA LEU A 356 -22.46 -6.21 -12.95
C LEU A 356 -23.88 -6.25 -12.38
N ASN A 357 -24.06 -5.84 -11.12
CA ASN A 357 -25.38 -5.79 -10.45
C ASN A 357 -26.46 -5.05 -11.25
N PRO A 358 -26.19 -3.92 -11.94
CA PRO A 358 -27.21 -3.25 -12.77
C PRO A 358 -27.75 -4.10 -13.93
N ALA A 359 -27.06 -5.18 -14.34
CA ALA A 359 -27.57 -6.10 -15.35
C ALA A 359 -28.81 -6.88 -14.87
N PHE A 360 -29.07 -6.92 -13.56
CA PHE A 360 -30.16 -7.67 -12.93
C PHE A 360 -31.30 -6.78 -12.43
N SER A 361 -31.17 -5.45 -12.47
CA SER A 361 -32.16 -4.52 -11.90
C SER A 361 -33.15 -3.94 -12.91
N GLY A 362 -33.02 -4.29 -14.20
CA GLY A 362 -33.87 -3.73 -15.27
C GLY A 362 -33.71 -2.21 -15.49
N GLU A 363 -32.85 -1.52 -14.73
CA GLU A 363 -32.53 -0.12 -14.94
C GLU A 363 -31.57 0.03 -16.13
N TYR A 364 -32.15 0.26 -17.31
CA TYR A 364 -31.41 0.67 -18.49
C TYR A 364 -30.75 2.04 -18.25
N THR A 365 -29.49 2.06 -17.85
CA THR A 365 -28.66 3.25 -18.10
C THR A 365 -28.30 3.24 -19.58
N LEU A 366 -29.13 3.93 -20.34
CA LEU A 366 -28.96 4.19 -21.78
C LEU A 366 -27.70 5.03 -21.96
N LEU A 367 -26.57 4.36 -22.10
CA LEU A 367 -25.26 4.96 -22.33
C LEU A 367 -24.54 4.19 -23.47
N ALA A 368 -25.29 3.89 -24.52
CA ALA A 368 -24.71 3.71 -25.85
C ALA A 368 -24.73 5.08 -26.56
N PRO A 369 -23.67 5.48 -27.29
CA PRO A 369 -23.79 6.61 -28.20
C PRO A 369 -24.93 6.29 -29.16
N LEU A 370 -25.88 7.22 -29.29
CA LEU A 370 -26.97 7.20 -30.27
C LEU A 370 -26.38 7.10 -31.68
N ASN A 371 -26.05 5.89 -32.13
CA ASN A 371 -25.79 5.59 -33.52
C ASN A 371 -27.10 5.01 -34.09
N PRO A 372 -27.75 5.67 -35.06
CA PRO A 372 -29.01 5.22 -35.64
C PRO A 372 -28.93 3.90 -36.45
N ALA A 373 -27.84 3.14 -36.32
CA ALA A 373 -27.68 1.80 -36.92
C ALA A 373 -28.36 0.67 -36.11
N PHE A 374 -28.84 0.93 -34.89
CA PHE A 374 -29.48 -0.08 -34.04
C PHE A 374 -30.93 0.25 -33.73
N SER A 375 -31.75 0.38 -34.77
CA SER A 375 -33.22 0.29 -34.64
C SER A 375 -33.68 -1.08 -35.13
N GLY A 376 -33.61 -2.08 -34.26
CA GLY A 376 -34.12 -3.42 -34.55
C GLY A 376 -34.05 -4.29 -33.31
N GLU A 377 -35.18 -4.89 -32.95
CA GLU A 377 -35.29 -5.89 -31.89
C GLU A 377 -34.34 -7.06 -32.14
N TYR A 378 -33.27 -7.22 -31.35
CA TYR A 378 -32.48 -8.45 -31.39
C TYR A 378 -31.97 -8.88 -30.00
N THR A 379 -32.09 -10.20 -29.81
CA THR A 379 -31.95 -11.03 -28.62
C THR A 379 -30.49 -11.26 -28.20
N LEU A 380 -30.22 -11.29 -26.88
CA LEU A 380 -28.99 -11.84 -26.32
C LEU A 380 -29.27 -12.81 -25.16
N LEU A 381 -28.61 -13.97 -25.22
CA LEU A 381 -28.58 -15.12 -24.29
C LEU A 381 -29.89 -15.50 -23.58
N ALA A 382 -30.77 -16.19 -24.29
CA ALA A 382 -31.63 -17.20 -23.68
C ALA A 382 -31.78 -18.42 -24.62
N PRO A 383 -31.70 -19.67 -24.13
CA PRO A 383 -32.21 -20.82 -24.87
C PRO A 383 -33.73 -20.84 -24.72
N LEU A 384 -34.44 -21.14 -25.82
CA LEU A 384 -35.88 -21.34 -25.96
C LEU A 384 -36.62 -20.18 -26.64
N ASN A 385 -36.28 -19.94 -27.91
CA ASN A 385 -37.28 -19.50 -28.87
C ASN A 385 -37.39 -20.57 -29.99
N PRO A 386 -38.55 -21.22 -30.16
CA PRO A 386 -38.78 -22.20 -31.24
C PRO A 386 -38.76 -21.61 -32.66
N ALA A 387 -38.47 -20.31 -32.83
CA ALA A 387 -38.31 -19.66 -34.14
C ALA A 387 -36.90 -19.81 -34.77
N PHE A 388 -35.90 -20.35 -34.07
CA PHE A 388 -34.54 -20.53 -34.60
C PHE A 388 -34.05 -21.98 -34.40
N SER A 389 -34.42 -22.84 -35.34
CA SER A 389 -33.96 -24.22 -35.49
C SER A 389 -32.78 -24.36 -36.48
N GLY A 390 -31.97 -23.31 -36.66
CA GLY A 390 -30.84 -23.30 -37.59
C GLY A 390 -29.53 -22.92 -36.90
N GLU A 391 -28.49 -23.69 -37.17
CA GLU A 391 -27.11 -23.38 -36.78
C GLU A 391 -26.68 -21.99 -37.32
N TYR A 392 -25.76 -21.34 -36.58
CA TYR A 392 -25.03 -20.11 -36.90
C TYR A 392 -25.74 -18.76 -36.66
N THR A 393 -25.09 -17.92 -35.85
CA THR A 393 -25.30 -16.46 -35.82
C THR A 393 -24.10 -15.77 -36.46
N LEU A 394 -24.39 -14.82 -37.36
CA LEU A 394 -23.48 -14.20 -38.30
C LEU A 394 -23.64 -12.68 -38.22
N LEU A 395 -22.54 -11.92 -38.12
CA LEU A 395 -22.47 -10.50 -38.48
C LEU A 395 -21.08 -10.21 -39.05
N ASP A 396 -21.05 -9.64 -40.27
CA ASP A 396 -19.91 -9.28 -41.14
C ASP A 396 -20.37 -8.08 -42.01
N PRO A 397 -19.56 -7.35 -42.82
CA PRO A 397 -18.14 -6.89 -42.77
C PRO A 397 -18.06 -5.32 -42.73
N LEU A 398 -16.95 -4.61 -42.47
CA LEU A 398 -15.82 -4.32 -43.38
C LEU A 398 -14.80 -3.33 -42.76
N ASN A 399 -13.53 -3.53 -43.14
CA ASN A 399 -12.44 -2.56 -43.41
C ASN A 399 -11.22 -2.56 -42.43
N PRO A 400 -9.97 -2.71 -42.93
CA PRO A 400 -8.78 -2.99 -42.13
C PRO A 400 -7.95 -1.73 -41.91
N ALA A 401 -7.85 -1.27 -40.65
CA ALA A 401 -6.82 -0.31 -40.29
C ALA A 401 -6.54 -0.33 -38.78
N PHE A 402 -5.36 -0.84 -38.45
CA PHE A 402 -4.58 -0.61 -37.23
C PHE A 402 -4.88 -1.42 -35.96
N SER A 403 -3.76 -1.76 -35.34
CA SER A 403 -3.45 -2.70 -34.26
C SER A 403 -3.73 -2.17 -32.85
N GLY A 404 -4.02 -3.10 -31.94
CA GLY A 404 -3.71 -3.03 -30.52
C GLY A 404 -4.75 -2.31 -29.65
N GLU A 405 -5.57 -3.12 -28.98
CA GLU A 405 -6.33 -2.91 -27.73
C GLU A 405 -7.67 -3.64 -27.86
N TYR A 406 -7.83 -4.71 -27.10
CA TYR A 406 -8.93 -5.65 -27.18
C TYR A 406 -9.91 -5.40 -26.04
N THR A 407 -11.16 -5.07 -26.36
CA THR A 407 -12.26 -5.00 -25.39
C THR A 407 -13.25 -6.11 -25.70
N LEU A 408 -13.51 -7.00 -24.74
CA LEU A 408 -14.58 -7.97 -24.82
C LEU A 408 -15.91 -7.26 -24.54
N LEU A 409 -16.59 -6.83 -25.60
CA LEU A 409 -17.96 -6.33 -25.50
C LEU A 409 -18.90 -7.54 -25.51
N ALA A 410 -19.30 -8.00 -24.31
CA ALA A 410 -20.53 -8.77 -24.17
C ALA A 410 -21.70 -7.75 -24.13
N PRO A 411 -22.61 -7.74 -25.13
CA PRO A 411 -23.77 -6.85 -25.11
C PRO A 411 -24.57 -7.01 -23.80
N LEU A 412 -25.23 -5.94 -23.38
CA LEU A 412 -26.20 -6.00 -22.27
C LEU A 412 -27.18 -7.14 -22.54
N ASN A 413 -27.21 -8.08 -21.60
CA ASN A 413 -28.00 -9.29 -21.71
C ASN A 413 -29.42 -9.00 -21.23
N PRO A 414 -30.47 -9.13 -22.08
CA PRO A 414 -31.84 -9.32 -21.58
C PRO A 414 -32.01 -10.67 -20.84
N ALA A 415 -30.94 -11.45 -20.67
CA ALA A 415 -30.89 -12.71 -19.94
C ALA A 415 -31.22 -12.62 -18.44
N PHE A 416 -31.27 -11.42 -17.86
CA PHE A 416 -31.64 -11.21 -16.45
C PHE A 416 -32.71 -10.12 -16.30
N SER A 417 -33.63 -10.02 -17.26
CA SER A 417 -34.83 -9.17 -17.10
C SER A 417 -35.70 -9.66 -15.94
N ASP A 418 -36.59 -8.79 -15.42
CA ASP A 418 -37.59 -9.18 -14.40
C ASP A 418 -38.39 -10.43 -14.82
N GLU A 419 -38.66 -10.57 -16.12
CA GLU A 419 -39.32 -11.75 -16.68
C GLU A 419 -38.45 -13.01 -16.61
N VAL A 420 -37.15 -12.92 -16.90
CA VAL A 420 -36.22 -14.06 -16.84
C VAL A 420 -35.89 -14.45 -15.40
N MET A 421 -35.79 -13.46 -14.52
CA MET A 421 -35.63 -13.66 -13.07
C MET A 421 -36.86 -14.31 -12.42
N ALA A 422 -38.04 -14.21 -13.06
CA ALA A 422 -39.27 -14.89 -12.66
C ALA A 422 -39.44 -16.31 -13.27
N ILE A 423 -38.49 -16.79 -14.07
CA ILE A 423 -38.53 -18.13 -14.69
C ILE A 423 -38.18 -19.22 -13.65
N ASP A 424 -38.63 -20.45 -13.92
CA ASP A 424 -38.23 -21.68 -13.21
C ASP A 424 -36.72 -21.74 -12.90
N GLN A 425 -36.40 -22.11 -11.66
CA GLN A 425 -35.01 -22.15 -11.16
C GLN A 425 -34.10 -23.06 -11.98
N ASN A 426 -34.61 -24.09 -12.65
CA ASN A 426 -33.76 -24.94 -13.50
C ASN A 426 -33.28 -24.20 -14.75
N MET A 427 -34.10 -23.30 -15.31
CA MET A 427 -33.68 -22.52 -16.48
C MET A 427 -32.65 -21.46 -16.08
N LEU A 428 -32.85 -20.78 -14.95
CA LEU A 428 -31.88 -19.83 -14.40
C LEU A 428 -30.54 -20.53 -14.10
N LYS A 429 -30.58 -21.74 -13.55
CA LYS A 429 -29.38 -22.56 -13.33
C LYS A 429 -28.62 -22.86 -14.62
N VAL A 430 -29.33 -23.20 -15.71
CA VAL A 430 -28.70 -23.43 -17.02
C VAL A 430 -28.12 -22.14 -17.61
N ILE A 431 -28.76 -20.99 -17.39
CA ILE A 431 -28.23 -19.68 -17.81
C ILE A 431 -26.92 -19.39 -17.08
N LEU A 432 -26.87 -19.54 -15.76
CA LEU A 432 -25.67 -19.31 -14.97
C LEU A 432 -24.55 -20.32 -15.28
N GLN A 433 -24.89 -21.58 -15.58
CA GLN A 433 -23.92 -22.56 -16.08
C GLN A 433 -23.27 -22.14 -17.42
N ASN A 434 -23.92 -21.28 -18.23
CA ASN A 434 -23.30 -20.72 -19.43
C ASN A 434 -22.36 -19.54 -19.14
N HIS A 435 -22.36 -19.01 -17.92
CA HIS A 435 -21.47 -17.93 -17.48
C HIS A 435 -20.22 -18.46 -16.76
N ILE A 436 -20.06 -19.79 -16.68
CA ILE A 436 -18.89 -20.45 -16.09
C ILE A 436 -18.21 -21.25 -17.19
N LEU A 437 -16.97 -20.92 -17.52
CA LEU A 437 -16.15 -21.64 -18.50
C LEU A 437 -15.38 -22.77 -17.84
N LYS A 438 -15.19 -23.88 -18.57
CA LYS A 438 -14.48 -25.07 -18.06
C LYS A 438 -12.97 -24.90 -17.90
N PHE A 439 -12.40 -23.87 -18.52
CA PHE A 439 -10.97 -23.60 -18.54
C PHE A 439 -10.72 -22.14 -18.17
N LYS A 440 -9.55 -21.89 -17.58
CA LYS A 440 -9.01 -20.56 -17.38
C LYS A 440 -8.64 -19.93 -18.71
N HIS A 441 -9.05 -18.68 -18.88
CA HIS A 441 -8.73 -17.87 -20.05
C HIS A 441 -8.40 -16.46 -19.60
N THR A 442 -7.16 -16.02 -19.82
CA THR A 442 -6.81 -14.63 -19.56
C THR A 442 -7.33 -13.73 -20.69
N LEU A 443 -7.62 -12.46 -20.39
CA LEU A 443 -8.08 -11.50 -21.41
C LEU A 443 -7.09 -11.37 -22.58
N SER A 444 -5.79 -11.53 -22.32
CA SER A 444 -4.73 -11.50 -23.33
C SER A 444 -4.68 -12.71 -24.26
N GLU A 445 -5.25 -13.85 -23.85
CA GLU A 445 -5.30 -15.07 -24.67
C GLU A 445 -6.50 -15.09 -25.62
N LEU A 446 -7.49 -14.23 -25.39
CA LEU A 446 -8.70 -14.21 -26.19
C LEU A 446 -8.41 -13.69 -27.60
N TYR A 447 -8.92 -14.39 -28.62
CA TYR A 447 -8.84 -13.97 -30.02
C TYR A 447 -10.19 -14.03 -30.73
N ASN A 448 -10.35 -13.18 -31.75
CA ASN A 448 -11.61 -13.08 -32.48
C ASN A 448 -11.96 -14.42 -33.19
N GLY A 449 -13.18 -14.89 -32.99
CA GLY A 449 -13.67 -16.17 -33.53
C GLY A 449 -13.36 -17.39 -32.67
N GLN A 450 -12.62 -17.24 -31.56
CA GLN A 450 -12.38 -18.33 -30.60
C GLN A 450 -13.71 -18.89 -30.06
N LEU A 451 -13.74 -20.19 -29.79
CA LEU A 451 -14.87 -20.87 -29.14
C LEU A 451 -14.47 -21.25 -27.72
N LEU A 452 -15.27 -20.83 -26.73
CA LEU A 452 -15.08 -21.10 -25.32
C LEU A 452 -16.13 -22.08 -24.83
N GLU A 453 -15.73 -23.13 -24.12
CA GLU A 453 -16.66 -24.14 -23.62
C GLU A 453 -17.14 -23.82 -22.20
N THR A 454 -18.46 -23.79 -22.03
CA THR A 454 -19.14 -23.57 -20.74
C THR A 454 -19.31 -24.88 -19.97
N VAL A 455 -19.53 -24.82 -18.66
CA VAL A 455 -19.78 -26.03 -17.85
C VAL A 455 -21.07 -26.77 -18.22
N SER A 456 -22.01 -26.10 -18.89
CA SER A 456 -23.22 -26.74 -19.46
C SER A 456 -22.95 -27.53 -20.75
N GLY A 457 -21.76 -27.41 -21.33
CA GLY A 457 -21.38 -28.00 -22.62
C GLY A 457 -21.72 -27.15 -23.85
N LYS A 458 -22.17 -25.90 -23.67
CA LYS A 458 -22.34 -24.95 -24.79
C LYS A 458 -21.02 -24.28 -25.16
N LEU A 459 -20.91 -23.90 -26.44
CA LEU A 459 -19.81 -23.12 -26.99
C LEU A 459 -20.21 -21.65 -27.13
N LEU A 460 -19.41 -20.75 -26.57
CA LEU A 460 -19.53 -19.30 -26.75
C LEU A 460 -18.49 -18.83 -27.75
N ARG A 461 -18.89 -17.97 -28.70
CA ARG A 461 -17.95 -17.37 -29.65
C ARG A 461 -17.44 -16.03 -29.13
N VAL A 462 -16.13 -15.84 -29.18
CA VAL A 462 -15.46 -14.60 -28.82
C VAL A 462 -15.50 -13.64 -30.00
N PHE A 463 -15.97 -12.43 -29.76
CA PHE A 463 -15.88 -11.32 -30.72
C PHE A 463 -15.07 -10.21 -30.08
N ILE A 464 -14.04 -9.74 -30.78
CA ILE A 464 -13.21 -8.65 -30.27
C ILE A 464 -13.28 -7.47 -31.23
N TYR A 465 -13.70 -6.33 -30.69
CA TYR A 465 -13.87 -5.09 -31.42
C TYR A 465 -12.84 -4.06 -30.96
N ARG A 466 -12.48 -3.15 -31.88
CA ARG A 466 -11.62 -2.00 -31.57
C ARG A 466 -12.49 -0.87 -31.01
N THR A 467 -12.14 -0.32 -29.86
CA THR A 467 -12.83 0.84 -29.28
C THR A 467 -12.36 2.14 -29.96
N VAL A 468 -13.29 2.95 -30.46
CA VAL A 468 -13.02 4.34 -30.90
C VAL A 468 -13.45 5.25 -29.76
N LEU A 469 -12.50 5.74 -28.97
CA LEU A 469 -12.77 6.66 -27.86
C LEU A 469 -12.94 8.09 -28.38
N THR A 470 -14.18 8.56 -28.50
CA THR A 470 -14.46 10.00 -28.29
C THR A 470 -14.61 10.21 -26.79
N SER A 471 -13.87 11.19 -26.26
CA SER A 471 -13.88 11.62 -24.85
C SER A 471 -15.29 11.65 -24.26
N PHE A 472 -15.41 11.24 -23.00
CA PHE A 472 -16.64 10.93 -22.25
C PHE A 472 -17.08 9.47 -22.41
N MET A 473 -16.62 8.62 -21.48
CA MET A 473 -17.42 7.62 -20.74
C MET A 473 -16.54 6.50 -20.18
N SER A 474 -16.23 6.59 -18.89
CA SER A 474 -15.86 5.45 -18.06
C SER A 474 -17.15 4.88 -17.48
N LEU A 475 -17.72 3.79 -18.03
CA LEU A 475 -18.81 3.03 -17.38
C LEU A 475 -19.27 1.78 -18.17
N TRP A 476 -18.37 0.96 -18.73
CA TRP A 476 -18.78 -0.34 -19.31
C TRP A 476 -17.64 -1.36 -19.27
N SER A 477 -17.76 -2.40 -18.43
CA SER A 477 -16.93 -3.62 -18.50
C SER A 477 -17.70 -4.80 -17.90
N PHE A 478 -17.74 -5.92 -18.64
CA PHE A 478 -17.81 -7.25 -18.02
C PHE A 478 -16.42 -7.57 -17.47
N THR A 479 -16.35 -8.11 -16.26
CA THR A 479 -15.07 -8.52 -15.68
C THR A 479 -14.91 -10.02 -15.89
N VAL A 480 -13.91 -10.39 -16.70
CA VAL A 480 -13.44 -11.78 -16.77
C VAL A 480 -12.57 -12.00 -15.54
N LEU A 481 -13.03 -12.87 -14.64
CA LEU A 481 -12.30 -13.21 -13.42
C LEU A 481 -11.62 -14.57 -13.60
N THR A 482 -10.30 -14.61 -13.40
CA THR A 482 -9.48 -15.82 -13.42
C THR A 482 -8.53 -15.80 -12.23
N SER A 483 -8.46 -16.89 -11.47
CA SER A 483 -7.38 -17.10 -10.50
C SER A 483 -6.07 -17.35 -11.25
N LEU A 484 -4.96 -16.71 -10.86
CA LEU A 484 -3.62 -16.96 -11.42
C LEU A 484 -2.91 -18.10 -10.65
N GLU A 485 -1.93 -18.73 -11.30
CA GLU A 485 -1.16 -19.87 -10.75
C GLU A 485 -0.46 -19.55 -9.43
#